data_AF-M6EKZ8-F1
#
_entry.id   AF-M6EKZ8-F1
#
_cell.length_a   1.000
_cell.length_b   1.000
_cell.length_c   1.000
_cell.angle_alpha   90.00
_cell.angle_beta   90.00
_cell.angle_gamma   90.00
#
_symmetry.space_group_name_H-M   'P 1'
#
loop_
_entity.id
_entity.type
_entity.pdbx_description
1 polymer ?
#
loop_
_entity_poly.entity_id
_entity_poly.type
_entity_poly.pdbx_seq_one_letter_code
_entity_poly.pdbx_strand_id
1 'polypeptide(L)'
;METKMNLKAFAWIGLLFFTLPLLSVPTPPTLEHQVKNSDYIALTRITNVREKKISETSISVIATVEILKPWKGGEKLPTKFEIGFMIFPELLGKWLKAAPPEGDYILFLNQKTVKDSKGNESQLITLYEPHPFAFKEYSRETEDKIREIVQFQKGN
;
A
#
# COMPACT_ATOMS: atom_id res chain seq x y z
N MET A 1 36.36 43.04 19.23
CA MET A 1 35.35 43.34 18.20
C MET A 1 34.28 42.27 18.33
N GLU A 2 33.31 42.48 19.21
CA GLU A 2 32.26 41.49 19.51
C GLU A 2 31.10 41.65 18.54
N THR A 3 30.86 40.62 17.74
CA THR A 3 29.67 40.50 16.89
C THR A 3 28.45 40.28 17.81
N LYS A 4 27.74 41.37 18.14
CA LYS A 4 26.42 41.30 18.79
C LYS A 4 25.44 40.60 17.84
N MET A 5 25.30 39.30 18.01
CA MET A 5 24.36 38.49 17.24
C MET A 5 22.92 38.90 17.61
N ASN A 6 22.14 39.32 16.60
CA ASN A 6 20.81 39.90 16.77
C ASN A 6 19.80 38.81 17.16
N LEU A 7 19.35 38.81 18.41
CA LEU A 7 18.39 37.83 18.97
C LEU A 7 17.11 37.68 18.14
N LYS A 8 16.73 38.73 17.38
CA LYS A 8 15.59 38.69 16.47
C LYS A 8 15.80 37.72 15.31
N ALA A 9 17.03 37.51 14.83
CA ALA A 9 17.32 36.57 13.74
C ALA A 9 17.09 35.11 14.16
N PHE A 10 17.33 34.77 15.43
CA PHE A 10 17.05 33.43 15.98
C PHE A 10 15.55 33.14 16.05
N ALA A 11 14.73 34.13 16.39
CA ALA A 11 13.28 33.96 16.46
C ALA A 11 12.65 33.68 15.08
N TRP A 12 13.20 34.26 14.00
CA TRP A 12 12.74 34.01 12.63
C TRP A 12 13.15 32.63 12.10
N ILE A 13 14.33 32.13 12.47
CA ILE A 13 14.78 30.77 12.09
C ILE A 13 13.96 29.70 12.83
N GLY A 14 13.58 29.94 14.09
CA GLY A 14 12.72 29.03 14.86
C GLY A 14 11.29 28.91 14.30
N LEU A 15 10.73 30.00 13.77
CA LEU A 15 9.39 30.00 13.15
C LEU A 15 9.37 29.23 11.82
N LEU A 16 10.47 29.29 11.05
CA LEU A 16 10.59 28.64 9.74
C LEU A 16 10.67 27.09 9.84
N PHE A 17 11.16 26.56 10.96
CA PHE A 17 11.17 25.11 11.20
C PHE A 17 9.80 24.54 11.62
N PHE A 18 8.89 25.37 12.15
CA PHE A 18 7.56 24.93 12.60
C PHE A 18 6.52 24.87 11.48
N THR A 19 6.78 25.47 10.32
CA THR A 19 5.91 25.46 9.15
C THR A 19 6.39 24.54 8.03
N LEU A 20 7.52 23.83 8.22
CA LEU A 20 7.93 22.78 7.30
C LEU A 20 6.80 21.74 7.25
N PRO A 21 6.22 21.47 6.08
CA PRO A 21 5.32 20.35 5.95
C PRO A 21 6.14 19.10 6.28
N LEU A 22 5.84 18.48 7.43
CA LEU A 22 6.27 17.13 7.72
C LEU A 22 5.81 16.32 6.51
N LEU A 23 6.76 15.89 5.66
CA LEU A 23 6.49 15.03 4.50
C LEU A 23 5.80 13.79 5.04
N SER A 24 4.46 13.79 5.03
CA SER A 24 3.71 12.88 5.88
C SER A 24 3.76 11.51 5.24
N VAL A 25 4.43 10.60 5.96
CA VAL A 25 4.24 9.17 5.74
C VAL A 25 2.74 8.92 5.97
N PRO A 26 2.06 8.17 5.09
CA PRO A 26 0.65 7.92 5.26
C PRO A 26 0.43 7.27 6.63
N THR A 27 -0.53 7.81 7.38
CA THR A 27 -0.90 7.24 8.68
C THR A 27 -1.37 5.80 8.45
N PRO A 28 -0.83 4.80 9.18
CA PRO A 28 -1.27 3.43 9.05
C PRO A 28 -2.79 3.32 9.27
N PRO A 29 -3.57 2.84 8.28
CA PRO A 29 -4.99 2.67 8.47
C PRO A 29 -5.26 1.51 9.43
N THR A 30 -6.37 1.59 10.18
CA THR A 30 -6.79 0.46 11.03
C THR A 30 -7.19 -0.73 10.18
N LEU A 31 -7.16 -1.93 10.76
CA LEU A 31 -7.50 -3.16 10.04
C LEU A 31 -8.96 -3.15 9.57
N GLU A 32 -9.87 -2.62 10.38
CA GLU A 32 -11.29 -2.47 10.04
C GLU A 32 -11.47 -1.56 8.83
N HIS A 33 -10.72 -0.46 8.79
CA HIS A 33 -10.74 0.46 7.65
C HIS A 33 -10.18 -0.20 6.38
N GLN A 34 -9.07 -0.94 6.48
CA GLN A 34 -8.51 -1.68 5.35
C GLN A 34 -9.50 -2.73 4.83
N VAL A 35 -10.08 -3.56 5.71
CA VAL A 35 -11.03 -4.61 5.33
C VAL A 35 -12.28 -4.01 4.68
N LYS A 36 -12.82 -2.92 5.23
CA LYS A 36 -14.00 -2.25 4.70
C LYS A 36 -13.76 -1.70 3.28
N ASN A 37 -12.62 -1.05 3.07
CA ASN A 37 -12.28 -0.37 1.82
C ASN A 37 -11.51 -1.25 0.81
N SER A 38 -11.39 -2.55 1.08
CA SER A 38 -10.86 -3.51 0.13
C SER A 38 -11.97 -4.32 -0.51
N ASP A 39 -11.91 -4.49 -1.82
CA ASP A 39 -12.86 -5.33 -2.56
C ASP A 39 -12.46 -6.80 -2.49
N TYR A 40 -11.16 -7.07 -2.50
CA TYR A 40 -10.58 -8.40 -2.41
C TYR A 40 -9.57 -8.51 -1.27
N ILE A 41 -9.66 -9.58 -0.50
CA ILE A 41 -8.77 -9.92 0.60
C ILE A 41 -8.56 -11.43 0.59
N ALA A 42 -7.30 -11.85 0.61
CA ALA A 42 -6.91 -13.24 0.70
C ALA A 42 -5.57 -13.39 1.43
N LEU A 43 -5.37 -14.54 2.07
CA LEU A 43 -4.04 -15.04 2.39
C LEU A 43 -3.40 -15.57 1.11
N THR A 44 -2.20 -15.10 0.83
CA THR A 44 -1.47 -15.37 -0.40
C THR A 44 -0.04 -15.79 -0.11
N ARG A 45 0.56 -16.50 -1.06
CA ARG A 45 2.00 -16.74 -1.13
C ARG A 45 2.58 -15.96 -2.31
N ILE A 46 3.58 -15.16 -2.03
CA ILE A 46 4.32 -14.37 -3.02
C ILE A 46 5.62 -15.10 -3.34
N THR A 47 5.86 -15.34 -4.63
CA THR A 47 7.04 -16.03 -5.16
C THR A 47 7.52 -15.38 -6.46
N ASN A 48 8.73 -15.71 -6.91
CA ASN A 48 9.32 -15.22 -8.16
C ASN A 48 9.32 -13.68 -8.23
N VAL A 49 9.71 -13.01 -7.14
CA VAL A 49 9.79 -11.55 -7.11
C VAL A 49 10.95 -11.11 -7.99
N ARG A 50 10.65 -10.39 -9.06
CA ARG A 50 11.61 -9.87 -10.03
C ARG A 50 11.53 -8.36 -10.07
N GLU A 51 12.68 -7.73 -9.88
CA GLU A 51 12.83 -6.29 -9.97
C GLU A 51 13.55 -5.89 -11.26
N LYS A 52 13.06 -4.84 -11.91
CA LYS A 52 13.72 -4.21 -13.05
C LYS A 52 13.77 -2.71 -12.83
N LYS A 53 14.98 -2.16 -12.72
CA LYS A 53 15.18 -0.71 -12.66
C LYS A 53 14.69 -0.07 -13.98
N ILE A 54 13.76 0.86 -13.89
CA ILE A 54 13.18 1.58 -15.04
C ILE A 54 13.82 2.97 -15.18
N SER A 55 14.08 3.63 -14.05
CA SER A 55 14.81 4.89 -13.98
C SER A 55 15.68 4.93 -12.72
N GLU A 56 16.38 6.03 -12.48
CA GLU A 56 17.11 6.24 -11.23
C GLU A 56 16.20 6.21 -10.00
N THR A 57 14.94 6.61 -10.17
CA THR A 57 13.96 6.81 -9.09
C THR A 57 12.84 5.78 -9.05
N SER A 58 12.77 4.87 -10.01
CA SER A 58 11.65 3.93 -10.15
C SER A 58 12.09 2.52 -10.55
N ILE A 59 11.46 1.54 -9.91
CA ILE A 59 11.72 0.11 -10.15
C ILE A 59 10.37 -0.55 -10.41
N SER A 60 10.31 -1.33 -11.50
CA SER A 60 9.18 -2.19 -11.79
C SER A 60 9.37 -3.52 -11.08
N VAL A 61 8.33 -3.97 -10.37
CA VAL A 61 8.30 -5.24 -9.66
C VAL A 61 7.23 -6.11 -10.30
N ILE A 62 7.60 -7.35 -10.61
CA ILE A 62 6.68 -8.41 -11.01
C ILE A 62 6.82 -9.55 -10.02
N ALA A 63 5.71 -10.04 -9.47
CA ALA A 63 5.70 -11.19 -8.58
C ALA A 63 4.57 -12.15 -8.93
N THR A 64 4.75 -13.42 -8.62
CA THR A 64 3.70 -14.43 -8.70
C THR A 64 2.95 -14.49 -7.38
N VAL A 65 1.63 -14.40 -7.43
CA VAL A 65 0.73 -14.51 -6.29
C VAL A 65 -0.06 -15.82 -6.40
N GLU A 66 -0.03 -16.61 -5.34
CA GLU A 66 -0.87 -17.80 -5.17
C GLU A 66 -1.86 -17.58 -4.02
N ILE A 67 -3.14 -17.82 -4.26
CA ILE A 67 -4.19 -17.70 -3.25
C ILE A 67 -4.17 -18.97 -2.38
N LEU A 68 -3.77 -18.83 -1.11
CA LEU A 68 -3.82 -19.91 -0.14
C LEU A 68 -5.19 -20.01 0.53
N LYS A 69 -5.77 -18.85 0.86
CA LYS A 69 -7.06 -18.79 1.56
C LYS A 69 -7.82 -17.50 1.19
N PRO A 70 -8.91 -17.58 0.42
CA PRO A 70 -9.74 -16.43 0.12
C PRO A 70 -10.60 -16.01 1.33
N TRP A 71 -10.89 -14.71 1.47
CA TRP A 71 -11.79 -14.19 2.51
C TRP A 71 -12.91 -13.29 1.95
N LYS A 72 -12.61 -12.04 1.60
CA LYS A 72 -13.57 -11.09 1.04
C LYS A 72 -13.29 -10.95 -0.43
N GLY A 73 -14.22 -11.31 -1.31
CA GLY A 73 -14.04 -11.22 -2.77
C GLY A 73 -12.96 -12.16 -3.35
N GLY A 74 -11.98 -12.61 -2.58
CA GLY A 74 -10.83 -13.40 -3.03
C GLY A 74 -11.19 -14.70 -3.76
N GLU A 75 -12.37 -15.26 -3.49
CA GLU A 75 -12.94 -16.41 -4.19
C GLU A 75 -13.12 -16.17 -5.70
N LYS A 76 -13.22 -14.90 -6.12
CA LYS A 76 -13.38 -14.48 -7.52
C LYS A 76 -12.04 -14.28 -8.23
N LEU A 77 -10.92 -14.29 -7.49
CA LEU A 77 -9.59 -14.14 -8.07
C LEU A 77 -9.11 -15.49 -8.64
N PRO A 78 -8.29 -15.48 -9.70
CA PRO A 78 -7.58 -16.67 -10.12
C PRO A 78 -6.75 -17.25 -8.97
N THR A 79 -6.67 -18.58 -8.88
CA THR A 79 -5.88 -19.26 -7.84
C THR A 79 -4.40 -18.85 -7.87
N LYS A 80 -3.88 -18.55 -9.06
CA LYS A 80 -2.51 -18.09 -9.28
C LYS A 80 -2.49 -17.03 -10.39
N PHE A 81 -1.79 -15.93 -10.17
CA PHE A 81 -1.67 -14.84 -11.13
C PHE A 81 -0.36 -14.07 -10.94
N GLU A 82 0.03 -13.27 -11.94
CA GLU A 82 1.13 -12.32 -11.81
C GLU A 82 0.60 -10.95 -11.39
N ILE A 83 1.31 -10.30 -10.48
CA ILE A 83 1.08 -8.91 -10.12
C ILE A 83 2.27 -8.06 -10.54
N GLY A 84 1.97 -6.93 -11.19
CA GLY A 84 2.96 -5.94 -11.60
C GLY A 84 2.67 -4.59 -10.93
N PHE A 85 3.68 -3.98 -10.32
CA PHE A 85 3.57 -2.65 -9.73
C PHE A 85 4.91 -1.90 -9.77
N MET A 86 4.85 -0.60 -9.48
CA MET A 86 6.04 0.26 -9.39
C MET A 86 6.35 0.56 -7.92
N ILE A 87 7.63 0.55 -7.58
CA ILE A 87 8.15 1.05 -6.32
C ILE A 87 9.01 2.29 -6.58
N PHE A 88 9.02 3.20 -5.60
CA PHE A 88 9.72 4.47 -5.67
C PHE A 88 10.53 4.67 -4.38
N PRO A 89 11.76 4.15 -4.32
CA PRO A 89 12.56 4.13 -3.07
C PRO A 89 12.77 5.51 -2.45
N GLU A 90 12.90 6.54 -3.29
CA GLU A 90 13.20 7.93 -2.88
C GLU A 90 11.94 8.75 -2.58
N LEU A 91 10.75 8.29 -2.97
CA LEU A 91 9.50 9.01 -2.73
C LEU A 91 8.91 8.62 -1.38
N LEU A 92 8.69 9.62 -0.53
CA LEU A 92 7.87 9.47 0.67
C LEU A 92 6.38 9.50 0.30
N GLY A 93 5.54 8.81 1.07
CA GLY A 93 4.09 8.88 0.91
C GLY A 93 3.45 7.52 0.61
N LYS A 94 2.50 7.52 -0.33
CA LYS A 94 1.60 6.39 -0.61
C LYS A 94 2.20 5.22 -1.40
N TRP A 95 3.46 5.33 -1.80
CA TRP A 95 4.15 4.37 -2.67
C TRP A 95 4.98 3.39 -1.84
N LEU A 96 5.12 2.17 -2.34
CA LEU A 96 6.08 1.21 -1.80
C LEU A 96 7.51 1.67 -2.09
N LYS A 97 8.39 1.50 -1.11
CA LYS A 97 9.82 1.82 -1.22
C LYS A 97 10.68 0.63 -1.64
N ALA A 98 10.18 -0.57 -1.41
CA ALA A 98 10.84 -1.84 -1.69
C ALA A 98 9.78 -2.85 -2.13
N ALA A 99 10.20 -3.88 -2.89
CA ALA A 99 9.34 -5.03 -3.13
C ALA A 99 9.09 -5.78 -1.80
N PRO A 100 7.92 -6.40 -1.62
CA PRO A 100 7.74 -7.36 -0.55
C PRO A 100 8.66 -8.56 -0.79
N PRO A 101 9.37 -9.06 0.24
CA PRO A 101 10.06 -10.34 0.16
C PRO A 101 9.12 -11.47 -0.24
N GLU A 102 9.70 -12.58 -0.70
CA GLU A 102 8.92 -13.81 -0.90
C GLU A 102 8.44 -14.37 0.44
N GLY A 103 7.21 -14.88 0.46
CA GLY A 103 6.59 -15.36 1.70
C GLY A 103 5.06 -15.29 1.69
N ASP A 104 4.47 -15.52 2.86
CA ASP A 104 3.03 -15.55 3.04
C ASP A 104 2.51 -14.21 3.57
N TYR A 105 1.58 -13.61 2.82
CA TYR A 105 1.03 -12.29 3.09
C TYR A 105 -0.48 -12.29 2.98
N ILE A 106 -1.11 -11.48 3.81
CA ILE A 106 -2.47 -11.02 3.60
C ILE A 106 -2.41 -9.91 2.57
N LEU A 107 -3.05 -10.13 1.42
CA LEU A 107 -3.09 -9.22 0.30
C LEU A 107 -4.44 -8.50 0.25
N PHE A 108 -4.41 -7.17 0.21
CA PHE A 108 -5.56 -6.30 0.04
C PHE A 108 -5.56 -5.69 -1.36
N LEU A 109 -6.65 -5.88 -2.12
CA LEU A 109 -6.80 -5.37 -3.48
C LEU A 109 -8.15 -4.68 -3.65
N ASN A 110 -8.17 -3.73 -4.58
CA ASN A 110 -9.35 -2.96 -4.95
C ASN A 110 -9.67 -3.16 -6.43
N GLN A 111 -10.95 -3.01 -6.77
CA GLN A 111 -11.42 -2.92 -8.13
C GLN A 111 -11.52 -1.44 -8.53
N LYS A 112 -10.84 -1.05 -9.61
CA LYS A 112 -10.96 0.29 -10.19
C LYS A 112 -11.52 0.19 -11.60
N THR A 113 -12.56 0.98 -11.88
CA THR A 113 -13.03 1.20 -13.25
C THR A 113 -12.15 2.27 -13.88
N VAL A 114 -11.49 1.94 -14.99
CA VAL A 114 -10.73 2.88 -15.80
C VAL A 114 -11.44 3.09 -17.12
N LYS A 115 -11.39 4.32 -17.63
CA LYS A 115 -11.98 4.69 -18.91
C LYS A 115 -10.86 4.95 -19.91
N ASP A 116 -10.91 4.28 -21.06
CA ASP A 116 -9.95 4.53 -22.14
C ASP A 116 -10.22 5.88 -22.84
N SER A 117 -9.32 6.30 -23.72
CA SER A 117 -9.46 7.55 -24.49
C SER A 117 -10.64 7.56 -25.46
N LYS A 118 -11.25 6.40 -25.72
CA LYS A 118 -12.44 6.22 -26.57
C LYS A 118 -13.73 6.14 -25.76
N GLY A 119 -13.63 6.20 -24.43
CA GLY A 119 -14.75 6.17 -23.51
C GLY A 119 -15.20 4.79 -23.07
N ASN A 120 -14.48 3.72 -23.43
CA ASN A 120 -14.79 2.37 -22.96
C ASN A 120 -14.33 2.19 -21.53
N GLU A 121 -15.18 1.62 -20.70
CA GLU A 121 -14.87 1.31 -19.31
C GLU A 121 -14.32 -0.12 -19.19
N SER A 122 -13.26 -0.27 -18.41
CA SER A 122 -12.63 -1.55 -18.09
C SER A 122 -12.39 -1.65 -16.60
N GLN A 123 -12.59 -2.83 -16.03
CA GLN A 123 -12.36 -3.08 -14.62
C GLN A 123 -10.94 -3.62 -14.44
N LEU A 124 -10.15 -2.97 -13.60
CA LEU A 124 -8.81 -3.39 -13.22
C LEU A 124 -8.77 -3.72 -11.74
N ILE A 125 -8.03 -4.77 -11.39
CA ILE A 125 -7.70 -5.08 -10.00
C ILE A 125 -6.36 -4.42 -9.69
N THR A 126 -6.33 -3.61 -8.63
CA THR A 126 -5.16 -2.84 -8.23
C THR A 126 -4.82 -3.11 -6.76
N LEU A 127 -3.56 -2.90 -6.37
CA LEU A 127 -3.18 -2.88 -4.96
C LEU A 127 -4.02 -1.87 -4.18
N TYR A 128 -4.34 -2.20 -2.92
CA TYR A 128 -4.91 -1.25 -1.98
C TYR A 128 -4.07 0.03 -1.90
N GLU A 129 -4.71 1.17 -1.73
CA GLU A 129 -4.07 2.46 -1.53
C GLU A 129 -4.30 2.93 -0.08
N PRO A 130 -3.25 3.32 0.67
CA PRO A 130 -1.85 3.45 0.24
C PRO A 130 -1.13 2.10 0.06
N HIS A 131 -0.28 1.98 -0.96
CA HIS A 131 0.37 0.71 -1.34
C HIS A 131 1.24 0.05 -0.27
N PRO A 132 1.92 0.79 0.64
CA PRO A 132 2.60 0.18 1.79
C PRO A 132 1.71 -0.71 2.66
N PHE A 133 0.39 -0.53 2.61
CA PHE A 133 -0.57 -1.28 3.40
C PHE A 133 -1.35 -2.33 2.59
N ALA A 134 -0.99 -2.54 1.33
CA ALA A 134 -1.59 -3.59 0.50
C ALA A 134 -1.08 -4.99 0.88
N PHE A 135 0.11 -5.07 1.47
CA PHE A 135 0.72 -6.30 1.94
C PHE A 135 0.83 -6.25 3.46
N LYS A 136 0.28 -7.26 4.14
CA LYS A 136 0.41 -7.41 5.59
C LYS A 136 0.90 -8.81 5.91
N GLU A 137 1.89 -8.92 6.79
CA GLU A 137 2.39 -10.22 7.23
C GLU A 137 1.27 -11.04 7.87
N TYR A 138 1.27 -12.34 7.57
CA TYR A 138 0.30 -13.26 8.14
C TYR A 138 0.57 -13.48 9.63
N SER A 139 -0.48 -13.35 10.43
CA SER A 139 -0.54 -13.85 11.80
C SER A 139 -1.94 -14.37 12.06
N ARG A 140 -2.04 -15.40 12.91
CA ARG A 140 -3.33 -16.01 13.26
C ARG A 140 -4.29 -14.97 13.88
N GLU A 141 -3.78 -14.07 14.72
CA GLU A 141 -4.56 -12.98 15.31
C GLU A 141 -5.16 -12.05 14.24
N THR A 142 -4.38 -11.70 13.22
CA THR A 142 -4.87 -10.84 12.13
C THR A 142 -5.92 -11.56 11.29
N GLU A 143 -5.72 -12.85 11.01
CA GLU A 143 -6.73 -13.66 10.31
C GLU A 143 -8.05 -13.69 11.07
N ASP A 144 -8.02 -13.99 12.37
CA ASP A 144 -9.23 -14.08 13.20
C ASP A 144 -10.01 -12.76 13.18
N LYS A 145 -9.32 -11.62 13.32
CA LYS A 145 -9.92 -10.28 13.21
C LYS A 145 -10.52 -10.01 11.84
N ILE A 146 -9.82 -10.33 10.75
CA ILE A 146 -10.36 -10.14 9.39
C ILE A 146 -11.63 -10.96 9.20
N ARG A 147 -11.63 -12.22 9.66
CA ARG A 147 -12.81 -13.10 9.57
C ARG A 147 -14.00 -12.52 10.31
N GLU A 148 -13.79 -12.06 11.54
CA GLU A 148 -14.82 -11.42 12.36
C GLU A 148 -15.40 -10.18 11.64
N ILE A 149 -14.55 -9.28 11.15
CA ILE A 149 -14.97 -8.06 10.46
C ILE A 149 -15.75 -8.40 9.17
N VAL A 150 -15.26 -9.35 8.38
CA VAL A 150 -15.92 -9.76 7.12
C VAL A 150 -17.27 -10.42 7.39
N GLN A 151 -17.39 -11.24 8.44
CA GLN A 151 -18.66 -11.85 8.83
C GLN A 151 -19.66 -10.79 9.31
N PHE A 152 -19.21 -9.84 10.14
CA PHE A 152 -20.04 -8.73 10.60
C PHE A 152 -20.57 -7.88 9.44
N GLN A 153 -19.74 -7.65 8.40
CA GLN A 153 -20.15 -6.93 7.19
C GLN A 153 -21.14 -7.69 6.30
N LYS A 154 -21.25 -9.02 6.42
CA LYS A 154 -22.22 -9.83 5.67
C LYS A 154 -23.58 -9.95 6.38
N GLY A 155 -23.61 -9.74 7.69
CA GLY A 155 -24.81 -9.85 8.52
C GLY A 155 -25.63 -8.56 8.66
N ASN A 156 -25.07 -7.43 8.23
CA ASN A 156 -25.75 -6.13 8.08
C ASN A 156 -26.01 -5.83 6.60
#